data_AF-A0A353GEC9-F1
#
_entry.id   AF-A0A353GEC9-F1
#
_cell.length_a   1.000
_cell.length_b   1.000
_cell.length_c   1.000
_cell.angle_alpha   90.00
_cell.angle_beta   90.00
_cell.angle_gamma   90.00
#
_symmetry.space_group_name_H-M   'P 1'
#
loop_
_entity.id
_entity.type
_entity.pdbx_description
1 polymer ?
#
loop_
_entity_poly.entity_id
_entity_poly.type
_entity_poly.pdbx_seq_one_letter_code
_entity_poly.pdbx_strand_id
1 'polypeptide(L)'
;MLTPEINKTIQEWTQSPYDAATIAEIKALQNAGNEKELFDRFYTDLEFGTGGLRGLLGAGRNRMNRYTVARATQGLANYLKKNVTGDLSVAIAFDSRNFSTEFAQEAACVLAASGVKAYLFDALRPTPELS
;
A
#
# COMPACT_ATOMS: atom_id res chain seq x y z
N MET A 1 14.56 -3.44 21.32
CA MET A 1 13.65 -4.51 21.73
C MET A 1 12.28 -4.21 21.17
N LEU A 2 11.58 -5.20 20.62
CA LEU A 2 10.22 -5.04 20.11
C LEU A 2 9.27 -4.75 21.28
N THR A 3 8.53 -3.64 21.22
CA THR A 3 7.53 -3.32 22.25
C THR A 3 6.31 -4.25 22.11
N PRO A 4 5.48 -4.39 23.16
CA PRO A 4 4.23 -5.17 23.08
C PRO A 4 3.32 -4.72 21.92
N GLU A 5 3.27 -3.42 21.63
CA GLU A 5 2.45 -2.83 20.56
C GLU A 5 2.97 -3.20 19.17
N ILE A 6 4.30 -3.16 18.99
CA ILE A 6 4.95 -3.60 17.74
C ILE A 6 4.70 -5.10 17.53
N ASN A 7 4.88 -5.91 18.57
CA ASN A 7 4.63 -7.34 18.50
C ASN A 7 3.18 -7.66 18.14
N LYS A 8 2.21 -6.95 18.73
CA LYS A 8 0.80 -7.10 18.37
C LYS A 8 0.58 -6.83 16.88
N THR A 9 1.14 -5.75 16.36
CA THR A 9 1.02 -5.38 14.94
C THR A 9 1.67 -6.44 14.03
N ILE A 10 2.84 -6.96 14.42
CA ILE A 10 3.50 -8.05 13.68
C ILE A 10 2.57 -9.27 13.63
N GLN A 11 1.94 -9.64 14.74
CA GLN A 11 1.03 -10.79 14.80
C GLN A 11 -0.19 -10.60 13.88
N GLU A 12 -0.78 -9.40 13.84
CA GLU A 12 -1.88 -9.09 12.91
C GLU A 12 -1.46 -9.34 11.45
N TRP A 13 -0.23 -9.00 11.08
CA TRP A 13 0.34 -9.24 9.74
C TRP A 13 0.68 -10.71 9.44
N THR A 14 0.49 -11.62 10.40
CA THR A 14 0.63 -13.07 10.19
C THR A 14 -0.71 -13.81 10.03
N GLN A 15 -1.81 -13.05 9.91
CA GLN A 15 -3.18 -13.56 9.87
C GLN A 15 -3.97 -13.03 8.65
N SER A 16 -5.20 -13.51 8.45
CA SER A 16 -6.13 -12.92 7.49
C SER A 16 -6.40 -11.44 7.85
N PRO A 17 -6.47 -10.50 6.88
CA PRO A 17 -6.67 -10.68 5.43
C PRO A 17 -5.39 -10.72 4.59
N TYR A 18 -4.21 -10.85 5.21
CA TYR A 18 -2.96 -10.85 4.48
C TYR A 18 -2.76 -12.16 3.70
N ASP A 19 -2.20 -12.04 2.49
CA ASP A 19 -1.92 -13.19 1.62
C ASP A 19 -0.78 -14.07 2.16
N ALA A 20 -0.73 -15.30 1.64
CA ALA A 20 0.23 -16.30 2.10
C ALA A 20 1.69 -15.86 1.92
N ALA A 21 2.01 -15.10 0.88
CA ALA A 21 3.36 -14.59 0.63
C ALA A 21 3.79 -13.56 1.68
N THR A 22 2.89 -12.62 1.98
CA THR A 22 3.08 -11.60 3.03
C THR A 22 3.27 -12.26 4.40
N ILE A 23 2.41 -13.21 4.74
CA ILE A 23 2.50 -13.95 6.01
C ILE A 23 3.81 -14.73 6.09
N ALA A 24 4.20 -15.41 5.01
CA ALA A 24 5.43 -16.19 4.96
C ALA A 24 6.68 -15.30 5.13
N GLU A 25 6.69 -14.11 4.52
CA GLU A 25 7.78 -13.14 4.65
C GLU A 25 7.99 -12.72 6.11
N ILE A 26 6.90 -12.36 6.81
CA ILE A 26 6.98 -11.96 8.23
C ILE A 26 7.40 -13.13 9.12
N LYS A 27 6.84 -14.32 8.91
CA LYS A 27 7.21 -15.52 9.68
C LYS A 27 8.66 -15.91 9.47
N ALA A 28 9.20 -15.76 8.26
CA ALA A 28 10.62 -16.03 8.00
C ALA A 28 11.53 -15.10 8.84
N LEU A 29 11.19 -13.82 8.96
CA LEU A 29 11.92 -12.88 9.81
C LEU A 29 11.82 -13.21 11.29
N GLN A 30 10.65 -13.65 11.76
CA GLN A 30 10.45 -14.13 13.14
C GLN A 30 11.30 -15.37 13.43
N ASN A 31 11.27 -16.36 12.55
CA ASN A 31 12.03 -17.61 12.70
C ASN A 31 13.54 -17.37 12.67
N ALA A 32 13.99 -16.39 11.90
CA ALA A 32 15.40 -15.98 11.84
C ALA A 32 15.84 -15.13 13.05
N GLY A 33 14.92 -14.76 13.96
CA GLY A 33 15.21 -13.88 15.10
C GLY A 33 15.64 -12.47 14.68
N ASN A 34 15.24 -12.00 13.49
CA ASN A 34 15.67 -10.71 12.95
C ASN A 34 14.84 -9.54 13.51
N GLU A 35 14.98 -9.31 14.81
CA GLU A 35 14.22 -8.27 15.52
C GLU A 35 14.47 -6.86 14.98
N LYS A 36 15.66 -6.59 14.44
CA LYS A 36 15.99 -5.27 13.88
C LYS A 36 15.15 -4.98 12.63
N GLU A 37 15.04 -5.95 11.73
CA GLU A 37 14.23 -5.81 10.51
C GLU A 37 12.73 -5.75 10.84
N LEU A 38 12.28 -6.57 11.79
CA LEU A 38 10.91 -6.51 12.29
C LEU A 38 10.61 -5.16 12.94
N PHE A 39 11.53 -4.62 13.75
CA PHE A 39 11.36 -3.30 14.31
C PHE A 39 11.23 -2.26 13.19
N ASP A 40 12.17 -2.22 12.25
CA ASP A 40 12.19 -1.25 11.14
C ASP A 40 10.91 -1.28 10.28
N ARG A 41 10.32 -2.46 10.07
CA ARG A 41 9.08 -2.64 9.28
C ARG A 41 7.81 -2.20 9.99
N PHE A 42 7.81 -2.12 11.32
CA PHE A 42 6.58 -2.00 12.11
C PHE A 42 6.60 -0.87 13.15
N TYR A 43 7.73 -0.21 13.40
CA TYR A 43 7.81 0.90 14.35
C TYR A 43 7.05 2.14 13.90
N THR A 44 6.79 2.28 12.60
CA THR A 44 6.07 3.41 12.00
C THR A 44 5.29 2.98 10.75
N ASP A 45 4.42 3.85 10.25
CA ASP A 45 3.87 3.77 8.90
C ASP A 45 4.76 4.55 7.91
N LEU A 46 4.66 4.22 6.62
CA LEU A 46 5.19 5.07 5.56
C LEU A 46 4.47 6.43 5.52
N GLU A 47 5.26 7.50 5.51
CA GLU A 47 4.74 8.86 5.47
C GLU A 47 4.46 9.33 4.04
N PHE A 48 3.37 10.07 3.87
CA PHE A 48 3.01 10.70 2.60
C PHE A 48 3.75 12.03 2.45
N GLY A 49 4.79 12.05 1.62
CA GLY A 49 5.58 13.26 1.35
C GLY A 49 5.09 14.05 0.13
N THR A 50 5.83 15.10 -0.23
CA THR A 50 5.55 15.92 -1.44
C THR A 50 5.57 15.09 -2.74
N GLY A 51 6.31 13.99 -2.75
CA GLY A 51 6.39 13.05 -3.86
C GLY A 51 5.56 11.77 -3.69
N GLY A 52 4.55 11.80 -2.83
CA GLY A 52 3.71 10.64 -2.47
C GLY A 52 4.35 9.70 -1.45
N LEU A 53 3.80 8.49 -1.32
CA LEU A 53 4.36 7.41 -0.51
C LEU A 53 5.59 6.80 -1.18
N ARG A 54 6.70 6.71 -0.44
CA ARG A 54 7.96 6.13 -0.93
C ARG A 54 8.61 5.32 0.17
N GLY A 55 9.01 4.10 -0.14
CA GLY A 55 9.66 3.20 0.81
C GLY A 55 10.19 1.94 0.16
N LEU A 56 10.87 1.11 0.96
CA LEU A 56 11.34 -0.20 0.53
C LEU A 56 10.14 -1.14 0.27
N LEU A 57 10.28 -2.01 -0.73
CA LEU A 57 9.31 -3.08 -0.97
C LEU A 57 9.37 -4.13 0.14
N GLY A 58 8.21 -4.66 0.53
CA GLY A 58 8.11 -5.80 1.45
C GLY A 58 6.90 -5.76 2.36
N ALA A 59 6.69 -6.82 3.13
CA ALA A 59 5.65 -6.87 4.16
C ALA A 59 5.98 -5.95 5.35
N GLY A 60 4.97 -5.21 5.83
CA GLY A 60 5.09 -4.29 6.96
C GLY A 60 4.42 -2.94 6.72
N ARG A 61 4.25 -2.18 7.80
CA ARG A 61 3.62 -0.85 7.79
C ARG A 61 4.54 0.23 7.23
N ASN A 62 5.84 0.09 7.49
CA ASN A 62 6.90 0.95 6.96
C ASN A 62 7.48 0.41 5.64
N ARG A 63 6.63 -0.17 4.79
CA ARG A 63 7.02 -0.75 3.50
C ARG A 63 5.98 -0.45 2.41
N MET A 64 6.46 -0.33 1.19
CA MET A 64 5.61 -0.31 -0.01
C MET A 64 5.16 -1.73 -0.30
N ASN A 65 3.85 -1.93 -0.24
CA ASN A 65 3.17 -3.18 -0.58
C ASN A 65 1.72 -2.87 -0.95
N ARG A 66 1.00 -3.89 -1.44
CA ARG A 66 -0.40 -3.75 -1.85
C ARG A 66 -1.31 -3.22 -0.74
N TYR A 67 -1.07 -3.57 0.52
CA TYR A 67 -1.91 -3.14 1.65
C TYR A 67 -1.67 -1.68 2.00
N THR A 68 -0.42 -1.20 1.90
CA THR A 68 -0.09 0.22 2.05
C THR A 68 -0.74 1.04 0.92
N VAL A 69 -0.66 0.57 -0.33
CA VAL A 69 -1.32 1.21 -1.48
C VAL A 69 -2.84 1.23 -1.28
N ALA A 70 -3.43 0.09 -0.95
CA ALA A 70 -4.87 -0.02 -0.72
C ALA A 70 -5.37 0.91 0.38
N ARG A 71 -4.64 1.00 1.51
CA ARG A 71 -4.97 1.90 2.62
C ARG A 71 -4.94 3.37 2.17
N ALA A 72 -3.90 3.78 1.46
CA ALA A 72 -3.76 5.14 0.95
C ALA A 72 -4.88 5.48 -0.05
N THR A 73 -5.16 4.57 -0.97
CA THR A 73 -6.22 4.73 -1.96
C THR A 73 -7.61 4.76 -1.33
N GLN A 74 -7.86 3.96 -0.27
CA GLN A 74 -9.09 4.04 0.49
C GLN A 74 -9.23 5.41 1.17
N GLY A 75 -8.14 5.96 1.70
CA GLY A 75 -8.09 7.33 2.22
C GLY A 75 -8.47 8.37 1.16
N LEU A 76 -7.92 8.26 -0.05
CA LEU A 76 -8.28 9.11 -1.19
C LEU A 76 -9.76 8.98 -1.56
N ALA A 77 -10.29 7.76 -1.66
CA ALA A 77 -11.70 7.51 -1.96
C ALA A 77 -12.62 8.17 -0.93
N ASN A 78 -12.30 8.03 0.36
CA ASN A 78 -13.04 8.66 1.45
C ASN A 78 -12.99 10.19 1.36
N TYR A 79 -11.82 10.74 1.04
CA TYR A 79 -11.64 12.18 0.84
C TYR A 79 -12.48 12.69 -0.34
N LEU A 80 -12.47 12.01 -1.49
CA LEU A 80 -13.24 12.41 -2.66
C LEU A 80 -14.74 12.41 -2.36
N LYS A 81 -15.26 11.35 -1.74
CA LYS A 81 -16.68 11.26 -1.33
C LYS A 81 -17.13 12.38 -0.39
N LYS A 82 -16.23 12.88 0.44
CA LYS A 82 -16.53 13.95 1.40
C LYS A 82 -16.50 15.34 0.75
N ASN A 83 -15.62 15.55 -0.24
CA ASN A 83 -15.27 16.90 -0.69
C ASN A 83 -15.66 17.22 -2.14
N VAL A 84 -16.01 16.21 -2.94
CA VAL A 84 -16.38 16.39 -4.35
C VAL A 84 -17.85 16.03 -4.53
N THR A 85 -18.60 16.87 -5.24
CA THR A 85 -20.00 16.62 -5.59
C THR A 85 -20.11 16.09 -7.02
N GLY A 86 -21.09 15.22 -7.27
CA GLY A 86 -21.31 14.60 -8.58
C GLY A 86 -20.55 13.29 -8.76
N ASP A 87 -20.37 12.89 -10.03
CA ASP A 87 -19.74 11.62 -10.38
C ASP A 87 -18.23 11.65 -10.08
N LEU A 88 -17.76 10.67 -9.30
CA LEU A 88 -16.36 10.56 -8.91
C LEU A 88 -15.59 9.70 -9.90
N SER A 89 -14.48 10.23 -10.42
CA SER A 89 -13.55 9.46 -11.24
C SER A 89 -12.08 9.82 -10.98
N VAL A 90 -11.19 8.86 -11.20
CA VAL A 90 -9.74 8.99 -11.02
C VAL A 90 -9.03 8.33 -12.20
N ALA A 91 -8.05 9.02 -12.79
CA ALA A 91 -7.11 8.45 -13.75
C ALA A 91 -5.86 7.93 -13.02
N ILE A 92 -5.36 6.76 -13.43
CA ILE A 92 -4.21 6.08 -12.83
C ILE A 92 -3.22 5.73 -13.93
N ALA A 93 -2.04 6.32 -13.86
CA ALA A 93 -0.88 5.97 -14.67
C ALA A 93 0.24 5.43 -13.78
N PHE A 94 1.19 4.71 -14.37
CA PHE A 94 2.31 4.09 -13.67
C PHE A 94 3.55 4.02 -14.56
N ASP A 95 4.72 3.96 -13.94
CA ASP A 95 6.02 3.92 -14.62
C ASP A 95 6.63 2.51 -14.64
N SER A 96 7.92 2.40 -14.98
CA SER A 96 8.65 1.14 -15.11
C SER A 96 9.19 0.54 -13.79
N ARG A 97 8.82 1.08 -12.62
CA ARG A 97 9.28 0.50 -11.34
C ARG A 97 8.65 -0.86 -11.07
N ASN A 98 9.35 -1.67 -10.28
CA ASN A 98 8.84 -2.96 -9.83
C ASN A 98 7.50 -2.77 -9.11
N PHE A 99 6.54 -3.65 -9.42
CA PHE A 99 5.17 -3.65 -8.90
C PHE A 99 4.30 -2.43 -9.30
N SER A 100 4.77 -1.56 -10.20
CA SER A 100 3.99 -0.40 -10.63
C SER A 100 2.63 -0.79 -11.23
N THR A 101 2.58 -1.82 -12.07
CA THR A 101 1.34 -2.33 -12.68
C THR A 101 0.39 -2.88 -11.61
N GLU A 102 0.91 -3.71 -10.70
CA GLU A 102 0.15 -4.37 -9.64
C GLU A 102 -0.41 -3.36 -8.64
N PHE A 103 0.38 -2.34 -8.27
CA PHE A 103 -0.07 -1.27 -7.39
C PHE A 103 -1.11 -0.37 -8.06
N ALA A 104 -0.97 -0.10 -9.36
CA ALA A 104 -1.97 0.65 -10.11
C ALA A 104 -3.31 -0.13 -10.18
N GLN A 105 -3.24 -1.44 -10.38
CA GLN A 105 -4.41 -2.31 -10.38
C GLN A 105 -5.07 -2.40 -8.99
N GLU A 106 -4.29 -2.56 -7.92
CA GLU A 106 -4.80 -2.55 -6.54
C GLU A 106 -5.52 -1.23 -6.23
N ALA A 107 -4.92 -0.09 -6.61
CA ALA A 107 -5.56 1.22 -6.45
C ALA A 107 -6.87 1.32 -7.25
N ALA A 108 -6.89 0.84 -8.49
CA ALA A 108 -8.10 0.81 -9.31
C ALA A 108 -9.21 -0.04 -8.67
N CYS A 109 -8.87 -1.23 -8.16
CA CYS A 109 -9.80 -2.11 -7.47
C CYS A 109 -10.41 -1.46 -6.22
N VAL A 110 -9.59 -0.80 -5.39
CA VAL A 110 -10.07 -0.11 -4.18
C VAL A 110 -10.99 1.07 -4.51
N LEU A 111 -10.66 1.85 -5.55
CA LEU A 111 -11.52 2.94 -6.02
C LEU A 111 -12.85 2.40 -6.56
N ALA A 112 -12.81 1.36 -7.40
CA ALA A 112 -14.00 0.73 -7.95
C ALA A 112 -14.90 0.14 -6.86
N ALA A 113 -14.33 -0.56 -5.89
CA ALA A 113 -15.05 -1.09 -4.72
C ALA A 113 -15.65 0.04 -3.86
N SER A 114 -15.02 1.22 -3.87
CA SER A 114 -15.53 2.43 -3.24
C SER A 114 -16.57 3.18 -4.09
N GLY A 115 -16.93 2.73 -5.28
CA GLY A 115 -17.88 3.43 -6.16
C GLY A 115 -17.28 4.66 -6.85
N VAL A 116 -15.95 4.75 -6.94
CA VAL A 116 -15.23 5.77 -7.72
C VAL A 116 -14.79 5.14 -9.04
N LYS A 117 -15.11 5.77 -10.17
CA LYS A 117 -14.73 5.27 -11.49
C LYS A 117 -13.21 5.40 -11.71
N ALA A 118 -12.51 4.27 -11.82
CA ALA A 118 -11.08 4.26 -12.10
C ALA A 118 -10.81 4.11 -13.61
N TYR A 119 -10.01 5.00 -14.19
CA TYR A 119 -9.44 4.86 -15.52
C TYR A 119 -7.97 4.47 -15.39
N LEU A 120 -7.66 3.22 -15.72
CA LEU A 120 -6.30 2.69 -15.64
C LEU A 120 -5.68 2.67 -17.03
N PHE A 121 -4.49 3.26 -17.19
CA PHE A 121 -3.73 3.15 -18.44
C PHE A 121 -3.32 1.70 -18.73
N ASP A 122 -3.27 1.35 -20.01
CA ASP A 122 -3.01 -0.01 -20.49
C ASP A 122 -1.54 -0.43 -20.41
N ALA A 123 -0.63 0.55 -20.38
CA ALA A 123 0.80 0.36 -20.29
C ALA A 123 1.47 1.53 -19.58
N LEU A 124 2.77 1.39 -19.32
CA LEU A 124 3.57 2.43 -18.66
C LEU A 124 3.44 3.78 -19.36
N ARG A 125 3.36 4.86 -18.58
CA ARG A 125 3.26 6.24 -19.04
C ARG A 125 4.11 7.18 -18.18
N PRO A 126 4.72 8.22 -18.78
CA PRO A 126 5.41 9.24 -18.01
C PRO A 126 4.39 10.13 -17.29
N THR A 127 4.76 10.67 -16.12
CA THR A 127 3.86 11.53 -15.32
C THR A 127 3.24 12.71 -16.09
N PRO A 128 3.94 13.38 -17.04
CA PRO A 128 3.34 14.45 -17.84
C PRO A 128 2.16 14.02 -18.73
N GLU A 129 2.02 12.73 -19.08
CA GLU A 129 0.86 12.26 -19.86
C GLU A 129 -0.40 12.11 -18.99
N LEU A 130 -0.22 11.96 -17.67
CA LEU A 130 -1.34 11.95 -16.72
C LEU A 130 -1.85 13.36 -16.38
N SER A 131 -0.98 14.38 -16.48
CA SER A 131 -1.25 15.76 -16.01
C SER A 131 -1.98 16.59 -17.06
#